data_AF-A0A0R1XAY7-F1
#
_entry.id   AF-A0A0R1XAY7-F1
#
_cell.length_a   1.000
_cell.length_b   1.000
_cell.length_c   1.000
_cell.angle_alpha   90.00
_cell.angle_beta   90.00
_cell.angle_gamma   90.00
#
_symmetry.space_group_name_H-M   'P 1'
#
loop_
_entity.id
_entity.type
_entity.pdbx_description
1 polymer ?
#
loop_
_entity_poly.entity_id
_entity_poly.type
_entity_poly.pdbx_seq_one_letter_code
_entity_poly.pdbx_strand_id
1 'polypeptide(L)' 'MFTTSPDEQQDILVYHARPYDNAHLQGGFLGNPDRHAYTQSFIWNSDGFPVFGTPGDN' A
#
# COMPACT_ATOMS: atom_id res chain seq x y z
N MET A 1 -3.22 6.76 -2.19
CA MET A 1 -3.50 7.39 -3.51
C MET A 1 -3.89 6.27 -4.48
N PHE A 2 -4.63 6.57 -5.54
CA PHE A 2 -4.97 5.62 -6.59
C PHE A 2 -4.42 6.08 -7.95
N THR A 3 -4.11 5.12 -8.81
CA THR A 3 -3.76 5.29 -10.23
C THR A 3 -4.19 4.05 -10.99
N THR A 4 -4.09 4.03 -12.31
CA THR A 4 -4.30 2.85 -13.14
C THR A 4 -2.98 2.26 -13.63
N SER A 5 -2.99 1.00 -14.06
CA SER A 5 -1.91 0.38 -14.83
C SER A 5 -1.75 1.07 -16.20
N PRO A 6 -0.59 0.92 -16.88
CA PRO A 6 -0.36 1.55 -18.18
C PRO A 6 -1.34 1.12 -19.29
N ASP A 7 -1.91 -0.08 -19.18
CA ASP A 7 -2.94 -0.59 -20.09
C ASP A 7 -4.37 -0.24 -19.65
N GLU A 8 -4.52 0.50 -18.54
CA GLU A 8 -5.78 0.92 -17.94
C GLU A 8 -6.70 -0.23 -17.48
N GLN A 9 -6.18 -1.46 -17.39
CA GLN A 9 -6.97 -2.64 -17.01
C GLN A 9 -7.07 -2.87 -15.50
N GLN A 10 -6.20 -2.25 -14.71
CA GLN A 10 -6.17 -2.47 -13.26
C GLN A 10 -6.09 -1.15 -12.49
N ASP A 11 -6.89 -1.04 -11.44
CA ASP A 11 -6.70 -0.01 -10.42
C ASP A 11 -5.56 -0.41 -9.48
N ILE A 12 -4.71 0.57 -9.18
CA ILE A 12 -3.49 0.42 -8.39
C ILE A 12 -3.60 1.31 -7.15
N LEU A 13 -3.47 0.70 -5.98
CA LEU A 13 -3.29 1.39 -4.71
C LEU A 13 -1.82 1.78 -4.56
N VAL A 14 -1.57 3.08 -4.34
CA VAL A 14 -0.25 3.62 -4.00
C VAL A 14 -0.24 4.02 -2.53
N TYR A 15 0.69 3.47 -1.76
CA TYR A 15 0.80 3.65 -0.31
C TYR A 15 2.25 3.71 0.16
N HIS A 16 2.46 4.06 1.43
CA HIS A 16 3.76 3.93 2.07
C HIS A 16 3.70 2.95 3.23
N ALA A 17 4.77 2.17 3.41
CA ALA A 17 4.91 1.23 4.50
C ALA A 17 6.38 1.12 4.93
N ARG A 18 6.61 0.47 6.08
CA ARG A 18 7.93 -0.03 6.50
C ARG A 18 7.95 -1.54 6.30
N PRO A 19 9.11 -2.17 6.04
CA PRO A 19 9.22 -3.62 5.92
C PRO A 19 9.21 -4.35 7.28
N TYR A 20 8.92 -3.63 8.37
CA TYR A 20 8.94 -4.13 9.75
C TYR A 20 7.90 -3.38 10.60
N ASP A 21 7.55 -3.95 11.76
CA ASP A 21 6.65 -3.29 12.71
C ASP A 21 7.33 -2.16 13.49
N ASN A 22 6.53 -1.27 14.08
CA ASN A 22 7.06 -0.13 14.82
C ASN A 22 7.54 -0.47 16.24
N ALA A 23 7.44 -1.74 16.70
CA ALA A 23 7.67 -2.11 18.09
C ALA A 23 9.13 -1.93 18.53
N HIS A 24 10.07 -1.97 17.59
CA HIS A 24 11.51 -1.87 17.86
C HIS A 24 12.13 -0.51 17.48
N LEU A 25 11.31 0.46 17.07
CA LEU A 25 11.81 1.78 16.69
C LEU A 25 12.29 2.56 17.91
N GLN A 26 13.60 2.70 18.03
CA GLN A 26 14.21 3.63 18.99
C GLN A 26 14.26 5.03 18.40
N GLY A 27 13.66 6.00 19.09
CA GLY A 27 13.45 7.36 18.57
C GLY A 27 12.05 7.57 18.01
N GLY A 28 11.63 8.84 17.91
CA GLY A 28 10.28 9.19 17.49
C GLY A 28 9.96 8.73 16.06
N PHE A 29 8.74 8.22 15.85
CA PHE A 29 8.28 7.64 14.58
C PHE A 29 8.47 8.51 13.35
N LEU A 30 8.48 9.83 13.53
CA LEU A 30 8.63 10.82 12.47
C LEU A 30 10.06 10.87 11.89
N GLY A 31 11.08 10.63 12.73
CA GLY A 31 12.48 10.74 12.35
C GLY A 31 13.04 9.50 11.65
N ASN A 32 12.32 8.37 11.70
CA ASN A 32 12.71 7.16 11.00
C ASN A 32 12.34 7.28 9.49
N PRO A 33 13.32 7.24 8.57
CA PRO A 33 13.11 7.50 7.15
C PRO A 33 12.66 6.26 6.35
N ASP A 34 12.55 5.08 6.96
CA ASP A 34 12.36 3.79 6.26
C ASP A 34 10.93 3.54 5.78
N ARG A 35 10.16 4.61 5.57
CA ARG A 35 8.88 4.53 4.86
C ARG A 35 9.18 4.56 3.36
N HIS A 36 8.87 3.48 2.67
CA HIS A 36 9.00 3.37 1.22
C HIS A 36 7.64 3.46 0.54
N ALA A 37 7.63 3.91 -0.71
CA ALA A 37 6.44 3.87 -1.55
C ALA A 37 6.26 2.47 -2.14
N TYR A 38 5.03 1.96 -2.10
CA TYR A 38 4.62 0.66 -2.63
C TYR A 38 3.39 0.81 -3.50
N THR A 39 3.20 -0.16 -4.40
CA THR A 39 2.03 -0.28 -5.27
C THR A 39 1.47 -1.70 -5.20
N GLN A 40 0.15 -1.83 -5.30
CA GLN A 40 -0.53 -3.11 -5.43
C GLN A 40 -1.81 -2.95 -6.26
N SER A 41 -2.15 -3.94 -7.08
CA SER A 41 -3.47 -3.98 -7.70
C SER A 41 -4.52 -4.39 -6.66
N PHE A 42 -5.78 -4.04 -6.92
CA PHE A 42 -6.91 -4.46 -6.10
C PHE A 42 -8.16 -4.67 -6.96
N ILE A 43 -9.21 -5.23 -6.37
CA ILE A 43 -10.49 -5.49 -7.05
C ILE A 43 -11.64 -4.73 -6.39
N TRP A 44 -12.74 -4.59 -7.11
CA TRP A 44 -14.00 -4.07 -6.58
C TRP A 44 -14.95 -5.22 -6.27
N ASN A 45 -15.60 -5.21 -5.11
CA ASN A 45 -16.65 -6.18 -4.78
C ASN A 45 -17.99 -5.82 -5.44
N SER A 46 -19.00 -6.69 -5.30
CA SER A 46 -20.33 -6.51 -5.88
C SER A 46 -21.07 -5.25 -5.41
N ASP A 47 -20.70 -4.76 -4.23
CA ASP A 47 -21.31 -3.56 -3.63
C ASP A 47 -20.58 -2.27 -4.04
N GLY A 48 -19.55 -2.39 -4.90
CA GLY A 48 -18.78 -1.25 -5.39
C GLY A 48 -17.74 -0.75 -4.40
N PHE A 49 -17.33 -1.55 -3.41
CA PHE A 49 -16.23 -1.22 -2.50
C PHE A 49 -14.91 -1.84 -2.96
N PRO A 50 -13.78 -1.15 -2.77
CA PRO A 50 -12.47 -1.70 -3.10
C PRO A 50 -12.05 -2.73 -2.04
N VAL A 51 -11.51 -3.85 -2.51
CA VAL A 51 -10.96 -4.94 -1.70
C VAL A 51 -9.45 -4.94 -1.87
N PHE A 52 -8.74 -4.27 -0.94
CA PHE A 52 -7.29 -4.07 -1.06
C PHE A 52 -6.46 -5.32 -0.75
N GLY A 53 -6.97 -6.26 0.06
CA GLY A 53 -6.16 -7.38 0.55
C GLY A 53 -5.09 -6.92 1.55
N THR A 54 -3.96 -7.63 1.58
CA THR A 54 -2.87 -7.45 2.54
C THR A 54 -1.59 -6.94 1.86
N PRO A 55 -0.85 -5.99 2.49
CA PRO A 55 0.40 -5.47 1.91
C PRO A 55 1.44 -6.57 1.71
N GLY A 56 2.03 -6.64 0.52
CA GLY A 56 3.11 -7.59 0.20
C GLY A 56 2.66 -8.94 -0.38
N ASP A 57 1.35 -9.18 -0.50
CA ASP A 57 0.81 -10.34 -1.19
C ASP A 57 0.69 -10.04 -2.69
N ASN A 58 1.79 -10.25 -3.44
CA ASN A 58 1.79 -10.34 -4.90
C ASN A 58 2.83 -11.36 -5.38
#